data_AF-A0A930W027-F1
#
_entry.id   AF-A0A930W027-F1
#
_cell.length_a   1.000
_cell.length_b   1.000
_cell.length_c   1.000
_cell.angle_alpha   90.00
_cell.angle_beta   90.00
_cell.angle_gamma   90.00
#
_symmetry.space_group_name_H-M   'P 1'
#
loop_
_entity.id
_entity.type
_entity.pdbx_description
1 polymer ?
#
loop_
_entity_poly.entity_id
_entity_poly.type
_entity_poly.pdbx_seq_one_letter_code
_entity_poly.pdbx_strand_id
1 'polypeptide(L)'
;MIYVGNFSYNDTNDDKDNYCLMPCLVEAQSTEEALELFSEHLFEVSKVSDLLDGAQEIYLDSIVELPEIPSNPLIMQWQKIMPAGDGLCSITSALPTVEFDDDVANAYSWNEAEHNHSHGHDNCEHDDSIYDHEDYEDREDHEDYGTLDDLNEELLEELAQDEEPFMRF
;
A
#
# COMPACT_ATOMS: atom_id res chain seq x y z
N MET A 1 2.50 -23.78 2.16
CA MET A 1 1.61 -22.65 1.81
C MET A 1 2.28 -21.87 0.69
N ILE A 2 1.52 -21.10 -0.05
CA ILE A 2 2.04 -20.24 -1.12
C ILE A 2 1.99 -18.80 -0.63
N TYR A 3 3.08 -18.07 -0.81
CA TYR A 3 3.20 -16.68 -0.39
C TYR A 3 3.45 -15.78 -1.59
N VAL A 4 2.74 -14.65 -1.65
CA VAL A 4 3.03 -13.55 -2.58
C VAL A 4 3.50 -12.36 -1.78
N GLY A 5 4.79 -12.03 -1.87
CA GLY A 5 5.35 -10.81 -1.32
C GLY A 5 5.25 -9.69 -2.36
N ASN A 6 4.55 -8.62 -2.03
CA ASN A 6 4.42 -7.44 -2.85
C ASN A 6 5.48 -6.43 -2.44
N PHE A 7 6.50 -6.26 -3.27
CA PHE A 7 7.62 -5.37 -2.99
C PHE A 7 7.58 -4.12 -3.85
N SER A 8 8.12 -3.04 -3.31
CA SER A 8 8.28 -1.78 -4.04
C SER A 8 9.63 -1.11 -3.78
N TYR A 9 10.08 -0.28 -4.71
CA TYR A 9 11.24 0.59 -4.51
C TYR A 9 11.17 1.83 -5.42
N ASN A 10 11.87 2.89 -5.03
CA ASN A 10 12.10 4.06 -5.87
C ASN A 10 13.40 3.84 -6.66
N ASP A 11 13.33 3.96 -7.99
CA ASP A 11 14.52 3.89 -8.84
C ASP A 11 15.30 5.20 -8.75
N THR A 12 16.41 5.17 -8.02
CA THR A 12 17.27 6.35 -7.82
C THR A 12 18.15 6.70 -9.03
N ASN A 13 18.18 5.84 -10.05
CA ASN A 13 18.86 6.11 -11.31
C ASN A 13 17.91 6.80 -12.32
N ASP A 14 16.61 6.91 -12.02
CA ASP A 14 15.64 7.54 -12.91
C ASP A 14 15.29 8.96 -12.44
N ASP A 15 15.61 9.95 -13.28
CA ASP A 15 15.36 11.38 -13.06
C ASP A 15 13.87 11.74 -12.90
N LYS A 16 12.95 10.80 -13.14
CA LYS A 16 11.50 10.98 -13.07
C LYS A 16 10.86 10.39 -11.80
N ASP A 17 11.67 9.99 -10.81
CA ASP A 17 11.20 9.35 -9.58
C ASP A 17 10.30 8.14 -9.87
N ASN A 18 10.78 7.26 -10.76
CA ASN A 18 10.01 6.08 -11.15
C ASN A 18 9.85 5.13 -9.96
N TYR A 19 8.60 4.75 -9.71
CA TYR A 19 8.22 3.80 -8.67
C TYR A 19 8.04 2.41 -9.27
N CYS A 20 8.79 1.44 -8.72
CA CYS A 20 8.79 0.06 -9.19
C CYS A 20 7.95 -0.83 -8.29
N LEU A 21 7.16 -1.71 -8.91
CA LEU A 21 6.33 -2.71 -8.26
C LEU A 21 6.79 -4.10 -8.67
N MET A 22 7.07 -4.95 -7.69
CA MET A 22 7.71 -6.24 -7.91
C MET A 22 7.10 -7.31 -7.01
N PRO A 23 5.96 -7.92 -7.41
CA PRO A 23 5.44 -9.08 -6.72
C PRO A 23 6.38 -10.28 -6.91
N CYS A 24 6.60 -11.04 -5.84
CA CYS A 24 7.37 -12.28 -5.84
C CYS A 24 6.53 -13.41 -5.23
N LEU A 25 6.64 -14.61 -5.79
CA LEU A 25 5.88 -15.79 -5.38
C LEU A 25 6.82 -16.88 -4.87
N VAL A 26 6.49 -17.50 -3.75
CA VAL A 26 7.26 -18.64 -3.22
C VAL A 26 6.35 -19.64 -2.50
N GLU A 27 6.76 -20.91 -2.46
CA GLU A 27 6.18 -21.90 -1.56
C GLU A 27 7.05 -21.99 -0.30
N ALA A 28 6.43 -21.87 0.89
CA ALA A 28 7.12 -21.96 2.18
C ALA A 28 6.20 -22.57 3.25
N GLN A 29 6.77 -22.93 4.41
CA GLN A 29 6.04 -23.46 5.56
C GLN A 29 5.54 -22.36 6.52
N SER A 30 6.13 -21.17 6.46
CA SER A 30 5.73 -20.01 7.27
C SER A 30 6.02 -18.70 6.55
N THR A 31 5.39 -17.62 7.03
CA THR A 31 5.68 -16.24 6.59
C THR A 31 7.16 -15.88 6.78
N GLU A 32 7.77 -16.29 7.89
CA GLU A 32 9.20 -16.00 8.17
C GLU A 32 10.12 -16.68 7.16
N GLU A 33 9.88 -17.97 6.85
CA GLU A 33 10.64 -18.69 5.82
C GLU A 33 10.42 -18.05 4.43
N ALA A 34 9.19 -17.63 4.11
CA ALA A 34 8.92 -16.93 2.85
C ALA A 34 9.73 -15.63 2.72
N LEU A 35 9.81 -14.83 3.80
CA LEU A 35 10.58 -13.59 3.83
C LEU A 35 12.09 -13.84 3.66
N GLU A 36 12.62 -14.88 4.30
CA GLU A 36 14.03 -15.30 4.10
C GLU A 36 14.28 -15.66 2.63
N LEU A 37 13.42 -16.49 2.04
CA LEU A 37 13.54 -16.91 0.63
C LEU A 37 13.42 -15.72 -0.34
N PHE A 38 12.51 -14.78 -0.08
CA PHE A 38 12.41 -13.56 -0.88
C PHE A 38 13.67 -12.72 -0.77
N SER A 39 14.17 -12.49 0.44
CA SER A 39 15.39 -11.70 0.69
C SER A 39 16.60 -12.32 -0.01
N GLU A 40 16.81 -13.63 0.14
CA GLU A 40 17.90 -14.35 -0.54
C GLU A 40 17.79 -14.23 -2.06
N HIS A 41 16.58 -14.35 -2.61
CA HIS A 41 16.35 -14.25 -4.05
C HIS A 41 16.64 -12.85 -4.57
N LEU A 42 16.11 -11.80 -3.93
CA LEU A 42 16.33 -10.40 -4.34
C LEU A 42 17.80 -10.01 -4.21
N PHE A 43 18.49 -10.48 -3.16
CA PHE A 43 19.92 -10.28 -3.01
C PHE A 43 20.76 -11.00 -4.07
N GLU A 44 20.30 -12.15 -4.56
CA GLU A 44 20.99 -12.82 -5.67
C GLU A 44 20.72 -12.11 -7.00
N VAL A 45 19.48 -11.70 -7.26
CA VAL A 45 19.11 -10.92 -8.45
C VAL A 45 19.96 -9.66 -8.57
N SER A 46 20.19 -8.93 -7.47
CA SER A 46 21.02 -7.71 -7.48
C SER A 46 22.50 -7.95 -7.83
N LYS A 47 23.00 -9.18 -7.72
CA LYS A 47 24.37 -9.53 -8.14
C LYS A 47 24.47 -9.98 -9.58
N VAL A 48 23.43 -10.63 -10.09
CA VAL A 48 23.47 -11.34 -11.38
C VAL A 48 22.73 -10.62 -12.50
N SER A 49 21.95 -9.60 -12.16
CA SER A 49 21.08 -8.86 -13.07
C SER A 49 21.14 -7.36 -12.77
N ASP A 50 20.93 -6.54 -13.81
CA ASP A 50 20.72 -5.09 -13.71
C ASP A 50 19.27 -4.72 -13.37
N LEU A 51 18.37 -5.70 -13.20
CA LEU A 51 16.96 -5.49 -12.88
C LEU A 51 16.73 -4.61 -11.63
N LEU A 52 17.60 -4.74 -10.63
CA LEU A 52 17.53 -4.00 -9.37
C LEU A 52 18.58 -2.86 -9.31
N ASP A 53 19.15 -2.48 -10.45
CA ASP A 53 19.99 -1.29 -10.50
C ASP A 53 19.14 -0.06 -10.13
N GLY A 54 19.69 0.82 -9.30
CA GLY A 54 18.96 1.98 -8.76
C GLY A 54 18.05 1.69 -7.55
N ALA A 55 17.81 0.41 -7.20
CA ALA A 55 17.07 0.02 -6.00
C ALA A 55 17.94 0.14 -4.74
N GLN A 56 17.91 1.28 -4.07
CA GLN A 56 18.65 1.48 -2.81
C GLN A 56 17.99 0.75 -1.63
N GLU A 57 16.67 0.87 -1.52
CA GLU A 57 15.86 0.24 -0.49
C GLU A 57 14.65 -0.42 -1.16
N ILE A 58 14.40 -1.68 -0.82
CA ILE A 58 13.23 -2.43 -1.28
C ILE A 58 12.31 -2.60 -0.07
N TYR A 59 11.07 -2.13 -0.19
CA TYR A 59 10.04 -2.20 0.83
C TYR A 59 9.12 -3.39 0.55
N LEU A 60 8.64 -4.03 1.61
CA LEU A 60 7.55 -5.00 1.55
C LEU A 60 6.24 -4.29 1.87
N ASP A 61 5.38 -4.11 0.87
CA ASP A 61 4.10 -3.42 1.04
C ASP A 61 3.07 -4.35 1.71
N SER A 62 3.01 -5.60 1.25
CA SER A 62 2.15 -6.64 1.82
C SER A 62 2.65 -8.04 1.49
N ILE A 63 2.26 -9.02 2.29
CA ILE A 63 2.42 -10.44 1.97
C ILE A 63 1.06 -11.13 2.02
N VAL A 64 0.75 -11.88 0.97
CA VAL A 64 -0.46 -12.70 0.90
C VAL A 64 -0.09 -14.17 1.11
N GLU A 65 -0.76 -14.83 2.05
CA GLU A 65 -0.68 -16.26 2.30
C GLU A 65 -1.88 -16.97 1.65
N LEU A 66 -1.58 -18.02 0.89
CA LEU A 66 -2.54 -18.91 0.26
C LEU A 66 -2.33 -20.34 0.79
N PRO A 67 -3.38 -21.03 1.26
CA PRO A 67 -3.29 -22.42 1.68
C PRO A 67 -2.86 -23.35 0.53
N GLU A 68 -3.38 -23.09 -0.67
CA GLU A 68 -3.14 -23.85 -1.90
C GLU A 68 -3.30 -22.96 -3.15
N ILE A 69 -3.01 -23.50 -4.34
CA ILE A 69 -3.25 -22.79 -5.60
C ILE A 69 -4.76 -22.61 -5.78
N PRO A 70 -5.27 -21.38 -5.89
CA PRO A 70 -6.71 -21.16 -5.98
C PRO A 70 -7.24 -21.67 -7.33
N SER A 71 -8.39 -22.34 -7.28
CA SER A 71 -9.09 -22.85 -8.48
C SER A 71 -9.89 -21.75 -9.19
N ASN A 72 -10.21 -20.67 -8.48
CA ASN A 72 -10.84 -19.46 -9.02
C ASN A 72 -9.80 -18.32 -9.04
N PRO A 73 -9.87 -17.39 -10.01
CA PRO A 73 -9.00 -16.22 -10.03
C PRO A 73 -9.15 -15.38 -8.75
N LEU A 74 -8.02 -14.86 -8.26
CA LEU A 74 -7.95 -14.02 -7.08
C LEU A 74 -7.14 -12.76 -7.40
N ILE A 75 -7.67 -11.60 -7.03
CA ILE A 75 -6.91 -10.34 -7.11
C ILE A 75 -6.00 -10.30 -5.88
N MET A 76 -4.71 -10.54 -6.08
CA MET A 76 -3.72 -10.56 -4.99
C MET A 76 -3.37 -9.15 -4.50
N GLN A 77 -3.30 -8.20 -5.42
CA GLN A 77 -3.10 -6.78 -5.17
C GLN A 77 -3.85 -5.97 -6.21
N TRP A 78 -4.53 -4.92 -5.77
CA TRP A 78 -5.03 -3.85 -6.61
C TRP A 78 -4.29 -2.58 -6.27
N GLN A 79 -3.89 -1.83 -7.29
CA GLN A 79 -3.22 -0.56 -7.13
C GLN A 79 -3.71 0.45 -8.15
N LYS A 80 -4.00 1.65 -7.67
CA LYS A 80 -4.37 2.80 -8.48
C LYS A 80 -3.32 3.88 -8.31
N ILE A 81 -2.63 4.21 -9.39
CA ILE A 81 -1.68 5.33 -9.45
C ILE A 81 -2.37 6.50 -10.14
N MET A 82 -2.32 7.67 -9.51
CA MET A 82 -2.94 8.89 -10.04
C MET A 82 -1.97 10.07 -9.93
N PRO A 83 -2.07 11.08 -10.82
CA PRO A 83 -1.38 12.35 -10.62
C PRO A 83 -1.85 13.05 -9.34
N ALA A 84 -0.90 13.62 -8.60
CA ALA A 84 -1.11 14.51 -7.47
C ALA A 84 -0.47 15.88 -7.75
N GLY A 85 -0.71 16.89 -6.90
CA GLY A 85 -0.24 18.26 -7.11
C GLY A 85 1.28 18.38 -7.29
N ASP A 86 2.04 17.52 -6.63
CA ASP A 86 3.52 17.50 -6.61
C ASP A 86 4.12 16.16 -7.02
N GLY A 87 3.37 15.26 -7.69
CA GLY A 87 3.91 13.98 -8.13
C GLY A 87 2.84 12.93 -8.45
N LEU A 88 3.08 11.71 -7.99
CA LEU A 88 2.12 10.61 -8.10
C LEU A 88 1.64 10.21 -6.70
N CYS A 89 0.36 9.93 -6.57
CA CYS A 89 -0.19 9.24 -5.41
C CYS A 89 -0.58 7.81 -5.79
N SER A 90 -0.41 6.88 -4.85
CA SER A 90 -0.76 5.47 -5.03
C SER A 90 -1.69 5.03 -3.92
N ILE A 91 -2.77 4.35 -4.32
CA ILE A 91 -3.67 3.63 -3.41
C ILE A 91 -3.49 2.15 -3.68
N THR A 92 -3.16 1.38 -2.65
CA THR A 92 -2.92 -0.06 -2.75
C THR A 92 -3.84 -0.83 -1.80
N SER A 93 -4.37 -1.96 -2.26
CA SER A 93 -5.16 -2.89 -1.46
C SER A 93 -4.76 -4.32 -1.77
N ALA A 94 -4.44 -5.10 -0.73
CA ALA A 94 -4.20 -6.54 -0.84
C ALA A 94 -5.53 -7.29 -0.67
N LEU A 95 -5.75 -8.32 -1.50
CA LEU A 95 -6.97 -9.13 -1.49
C LEU A 95 -8.29 -8.30 -1.51
N PRO A 96 -8.47 -7.30 -2.39
CA PRO A 96 -9.60 -6.37 -2.35
C PRO A 96 -10.98 -7.02 -2.57
N THR A 97 -11.02 -8.28 -3.01
CA THR A 97 -12.25 -9.03 -3.29
C THR A 97 -12.48 -10.19 -2.33
N VAL A 98 -11.63 -10.36 -1.33
CA VAL A 98 -11.76 -11.42 -0.31
C VAL A 98 -12.39 -10.81 0.93
N GLU A 99 -13.45 -11.45 1.43
CA GLU A 99 -14.10 -11.06 2.67
C GLU A 99 -13.28 -11.57 3.87
N PHE A 100 -13.29 -10.83 4.99
CA PHE A 100 -12.49 -11.15 6.18
C PHE A 100 -12.76 -12.53 6.79
N ASP A 101 -13.95 -13.08 6.59
CA ASP A 101 -14.36 -14.39 7.13
C ASP A 101 -14.08 -15.55 6.16
N ASP A 102 -13.45 -15.31 5.00
CA ASP A 102 -13.19 -16.33 3.99
C ASP A 102 -11.80 -16.97 4.17
N ASP A 103 -11.75 -18.30 4.25
CA ASP A 103 -10.51 -19.07 4.51
C ASP A 103 -9.63 -19.24 3.25
N VAL A 104 -9.88 -18.48 2.18
CA VAL A 104 -9.21 -18.62 0.88
C VAL A 104 -7.80 -18.03 0.88
N ALA A 105 -7.60 -16.90 1.56
CA ALA A 105 -6.34 -16.17 1.56
C ALA A 105 -6.25 -15.18 2.73
N ASN A 106 -5.06 -14.92 3.22
CA ASN A 106 -4.79 -13.89 4.24
C ASN A 106 -3.76 -12.89 3.72
N ALA A 107 -3.92 -11.59 4.05
CA ALA A 107 -2.94 -10.56 3.73
C ALA A 107 -2.42 -9.89 5.00
N TYR A 108 -1.13 -9.63 5.05
CA TYR A 108 -0.47 -8.93 6.15
C TYR A 108 0.28 -7.71 5.61
N SER A 109 0.16 -6.57 6.29
CA SER A 109 0.84 -5.31 5.94
C SER A 109 1.65 -4.80 7.12
N TRP A 110 2.81 -4.19 6.83
CA TRP A 110 3.69 -3.57 7.81
C TRP A 110 3.64 -2.04 7.68
N ASN A 111 2.48 -1.45 7.92
CA ASN A 111 2.38 -0.01 8.18
C ASN A 111 2.15 0.20 9.68
N GLU A 112 3.08 0.89 10.36
CA GLU A 112 2.98 1.31 11.77
C GLU A 112 1.97 2.46 11.99
N ALA A 113 0.92 2.56 11.17
CA ALA A 113 -0.19 3.46 11.43
C ALA A 113 -1.32 2.64 12.07
N GLU A 114 -1.31 2.58 13.40
CA GLU A 114 -2.47 2.16 14.19
C GLU A 114 -3.66 3.08 13.86
N HIS A 115 -4.43 2.74 12.84
CA HIS A 115 -5.75 3.32 12.66
C HIS A 115 -6.67 2.77 13.74
N ASN A 116 -6.66 3.45 14.89
CA ASN A 116 -7.68 3.32 15.92
C ASN A 116 -9.05 3.63 15.29
N HIS A 117 -9.76 2.60 14.89
CA HIS A 117 -11.21 2.66 14.69
C HIS A 117 -11.88 2.83 16.06
N SER A 118 -11.77 4.02 16.64
CA SER A 118 -12.54 4.39 17.83
C SER A 118 -13.95 4.74 17.37
N HIS A 119 -14.81 3.71 17.39
CA HIS A 119 -16.25 3.90 17.36
C HIS A 119 -16.65 4.81 18.51
N GLY A 120 -17.26 5.94 18.16
CA GLY A 120 -17.77 6.92 19.11
C GLY A 120 -18.65 6.26 20.17
N HIS A 121 -18.28 6.47 21.42
CA HIS A 121 -19.23 6.41 22.52
C HIS A 121 -18.94 7.54 23.48
N ASP A 122 -19.87 8.48 23.50
CA ASP A 122 -19.96 9.57 24.46
C ASP A 122 -19.74 9.05 25.89
N ASN A 123 -18.79 9.66 26.59
CA ASN A 123 -18.89 9.97 28.01
C ASN A 123 -17.87 11.03 28.39
N CYS A 124 -18.36 12.27 28.39
CA CYS A 124 -17.78 13.41 29.04
C CYS A 124 -17.75 13.23 30.56
N GLU A 125 -16.57 13.01 31.15
CA GLU A 125 -16.31 13.38 32.55
C GLU A 125 -14.90 14.01 32.67
N HIS A 126 -14.93 15.15 33.35
CA HIS A 126 -13.95 16.19 33.59
C HIS A 126 -12.82 15.75 34.55
N ASP A 127 -11.56 16.07 34.26
CA ASP A 127 -10.55 16.28 35.30
C ASP A 127 -9.47 17.29 34.86
N ASP A 128 -9.46 18.42 35.56
CA ASP A 128 -8.54 19.53 35.41
C ASP A 128 -7.19 19.20 36.06
N SER A 129 -6.11 19.15 35.27
CA SER A 129 -4.78 19.45 35.83
C SER A 129 -3.90 20.22 34.85
N ILE A 130 -3.74 21.49 35.23
CA ILE A 130 -2.79 22.49 34.75
C ILE A 130 -1.36 21.92 34.76
N TYR A 131 -0.68 21.97 33.61
CA TYR A 131 0.76 22.24 33.55
C TYR A 131 1.04 23.25 32.44
N ASP A 132 1.45 24.42 32.94
CA ASP A 132 1.90 25.62 32.26
C ASP A 132 3.23 25.32 31.53
N HIS A 133 3.24 25.39 30.20
CA HIS A 133 4.48 25.45 29.43
C HIS A 133 4.34 26.48 28.31
N GLU A 134 5.27 27.43 28.38
CA GLU A 134 5.30 28.73 27.73
C GLU A 134 5.27 28.72 26.19
N ASP A 135 4.57 29.72 25.66
CA ASP A 135 4.53 30.25 24.29
C ASP A 135 5.67 29.82 23.35
N TYR A 136 5.31 28.98 22.37
CA TYR A 136 5.92 28.99 21.04
C TYR A 136 4.83 29.29 20.03
N GLU A 137 5.03 30.38 19.29
CA GLU A 137 4.09 30.91 18.30
C GLU A 137 3.77 29.84 17.23
N ASP A 138 2.51 29.41 17.31
CA ASP A 138 1.73 28.69 16.33
C ASP A 138 1.78 29.37 14.94
N ARG A 139 2.45 28.69 14.01
CA ARG A 139 2.17 28.74 12.57
C ARG A 139 2.39 27.35 12.00
N GLU A 140 1.53 26.42 12.40
CA GLU A 140 1.23 25.31 11.51
C GLU A 140 0.33 25.85 10.40
N ASP A 141 0.92 26.07 9.22
CA ASP A 141 0.16 26.10 7.98
C ASP A 141 -0.48 24.70 7.85
N HIS A 142 -1.68 24.55 8.43
CA HIS A 142 -2.57 23.45 8.13
C HIS A 142 -2.86 23.52 6.63
N GLU A 143 -2.15 22.73 5.85
CA GLU A 143 -2.58 22.38 4.51
C GLU A 143 -3.89 21.60 4.68
N ASP A 144 -4.99 22.33 4.44
CA ASP A 144 -6.33 21.81 4.30
C ASP A 144 -6.35 20.89 3.08
N TYR A 145 -5.96 19.62 3.29
CA TYR A 145 -6.20 18.57 2.32
C TYR A 145 -7.71 18.36 2.28
N GLY A 146 -8.35 19.06 1.35
CA GLY A 146 -9.78 19.05 1.10
C GLY A 146 -10.38 17.64 1.17
N THR A 147 -11.64 17.57 1.60
CA THR A 147 -12.37 16.31 1.63
C THR A 147 -12.64 15.83 0.20
N LEU A 148 -13.02 14.55 0.04
CA LEU A 148 -13.41 13.95 -1.26
C LEU A 148 -14.44 14.76 -2.07
N ASP A 149 -15.10 15.73 -1.42
CA ASP A 149 -16.07 16.65 -2.01
C ASP A 149 -15.44 17.78 -2.83
N ASP A 150 -14.12 18.02 -2.72
CA ASP A 150 -13.41 19.09 -3.43
C ASP A 150 -12.87 18.67 -4.82
N LEU A 151 -13.20 17.45 -5.27
CA LEU A 151 -12.85 16.99 -6.60
C LEU A 151 -13.68 17.73 -7.66
N ASN A 152 -12.99 18.40 -8.59
CA ASN A 152 -13.61 19.10 -9.71
C ASN A 152 -14.50 18.14 -10.52
N GLU A 153 -15.83 18.31 -10.42
CA GLU A 153 -16.85 17.48 -11.10
C GLU A 153 -16.59 17.39 -12.62
N GLU A 154 -16.05 18.45 -13.23
CA GLU A 154 -15.72 18.50 -14.66
C GLU A 154 -14.59 17.53 -15.05
N LEU A 155 -13.63 17.27 -14.14
CA LEU A 155 -12.52 16.32 -14.34
C LEU A 155 -12.99 14.87 -14.13
N LEU A 156 -13.96 14.65 -13.24
CA LEU A 156 -14.61 13.36 -13.05
C LEU A 156 -15.52 13.02 -14.25
N GLU A 157 -16.20 14.01 -14.84
CA GLU A 157 -17.01 13.83 -16.04
C GLU A 157 -16.17 13.56 -17.30
N GLU A 158 -14.98 14.16 -17.44
CA GLU A 158 -14.05 13.82 -18.55
C GLU A 158 -13.49 12.39 -18.42
N LEU A 159 -13.24 11.92 -17.19
CA LEU A 159 -12.79 10.53 -16.93
C LEU A 159 -13.92 9.50 -17.01
N ALA A 160 -15.18 9.93 -16.93
CA ALA A 160 -16.38 9.09 -16.97
C ALA A 160 -16.98 8.93 -18.38
N GLN A 161 -16.29 9.37 -19.44
CA GLN A 161 -16.75 9.10 -20.80
C GLN A 161 -16.68 7.60 -21.10
N ASP A 162 -17.86 6.99 -21.01
CA ASP A 162 -18.24 5.61 -21.30
C ASP A 162 -17.46 4.95 -22.46
N GLU A 163 -16.44 4.19 -22.12
CA GLU A 163 -16.13 2.95 -22.82
C GLU A 163 -16.37 1.81 -21.83
N GLU A 164 -17.23 0.84 -22.18
CA GLU A 164 -17.30 -0.41 -21.42
C GLU A 164 -15.87 -0.95 -21.28
N PRO A 165 -15.44 -1.42 -20.08
CA PRO A 165 -14.09 -1.92 -19.89
C PRO A 165 -13.85 -3.07 -20.86
N PHE A 166 -13.14 -2.78 -21.95
CA PHE A 166 -12.83 -3.78 -22.95
C PHE A 166 -11.71 -4.64 -22.37
N MET A 167 -12.03 -5.87 -21.99
CA MET A 167 -11.00 -6.86 -21.73
C MET A 167 -10.36 -7.23 -23.07
N ARG A 168 -9.19 -6.66 -23.37
CA ARG A 168 -8.30 -7.12 -24.45
C ARG A 168 -7.25 -8.04 -23.82
N PHE A 169 -7.31 -9.33 -24.14
CA PHE A 169 -6.25 -10.29 -23.84
C PHE A 169 -5.19 -10.27 -24.94
#